data_AF-A0A2N7PWK4-F1
#
_entry.id   AF-A0A2N7PWK4-F1
#
_cell.length_a   1.000
_cell.length_b   1.000
_cell.length_c   1.000
_cell.angle_alpha   90.00
_cell.angle_beta   90.00
_cell.angle_gamma   90.00
#
_symmetry.space_group_name_H-M   'P 1'
#
loop_
_entity.id
_entity.type
_entity.pdbx_description
1 polymer ?
#
loop_
_entity_poly.entity_id
_entity_poly.type
_entity_poly.pdbx_seq_one_letter_code
_entity_poly.pdbx_strand_id
1 'polypeptide(L)' 'MNQEYTLFDRGTQAIFWNLNFDAIQRMLDYDYMIGRNPSVVAIVGPNSQRNFEKFFYGNKEILIPIYDSLKKA' A
#
# COMPACT_ATOMS: atom_id res chain seq x y z
N MET A 1 3.62 -25.42 -8.03
CA MET A 1 4.55 -25.13 -6.92
C MET A 1 3.74 -25.28 -5.64
N ASN A 2 4.17 -26.13 -4.71
CA ASN A 2 3.46 -26.35 -3.45
C ASN A 2 3.45 -25.06 -2.62
N GLN A 3 2.26 -24.55 -2.34
CA GLN A 3 2.00 -23.20 -1.81
C GLN A 3 2.18 -23.06 -0.28
N GLU A 4 2.61 -24.09 0.45
CA GLU A 4 2.49 -24.10 1.92
C GLU A 4 3.47 -23.19 2.68
N TYR A 5 4.50 -22.64 2.02
CA TYR A 5 5.50 -21.74 2.65
C TYR A 5 5.59 -20.34 2.01
N THR A 6 4.77 -20.04 0.99
CA THR A 6 4.81 -18.75 0.31
C THR A 6 3.93 -17.73 1.03
N LEU A 7 4.55 -16.82 1.77
CA LEU A 7 3.85 -15.73 2.46
C LEU A 7 3.52 -14.56 1.53
N PHE A 8 4.46 -14.21 0.65
CA PHE A 8 4.34 -13.08 -0.28
C PHE A 8 4.89 -13.45 -1.65
N ASP A 9 4.29 -12.87 -2.68
CA ASP A 9 4.69 -13.00 -4.07
C ASP A 9 4.58 -11.65 -4.80
N ARG A 10 4.79 -11.65 -6.12
CA ARG A 10 4.73 -10.43 -6.94
C ARG A 10 3.33 -9.82 -7.02
N GLY A 11 2.27 -10.59 -6.76
CA GLY A 11 0.88 -10.15 -6.78
C GLY A 11 0.33 -9.74 -5.42
N THR A 12 1.12 -9.85 -4.35
CA THR A 12 0.71 -9.50 -3.00
C THR A 12 0.33 -8.03 -2.89
N GLN A 13 -0.87 -7.79 -2.37
CA GLN A 13 -1.39 -6.48 -1.99
C GLN A 13 -1.57 -6.42 -0.47
N ALA A 14 -1.37 -5.24 0.11
CA ALA A 14 -1.39 -5.00 1.53
C ALA A 14 -2.20 -3.74 1.87
N ILE A 15 -2.86 -3.81 3.03
CA ILE A 15 -3.49 -2.69 3.71
C ILE A 15 -2.52 -2.20 4.79
N PHE A 16 -2.24 -0.91 4.82
CA PHE A 16 -1.35 -0.32 5.82
C PHE A 16 -2.16 0.24 7.00
N TRP A 17 -1.83 -0.14 8.23
CA TRP A 17 -2.49 0.42 9.42
C TRP A 17 -1.80 1.71 9.87
N ASN A 18 -2.59 2.77 10.01
CA ASN A 18 -2.20 4.16 10.15
C ASN A 18 -1.47 4.74 8.93
N LEU A 19 -1.48 6.07 8.81
CA LEU A 19 -0.69 6.75 7.79
C LEU A 19 0.76 6.91 8.26
N ASN A 20 1.61 5.93 7.92
CA ASN A 20 3.06 6.08 8.02
C ASN A 20 3.63 6.39 6.64
N PHE A 21 3.77 7.69 6.35
CA PHE A 21 4.13 8.19 5.03
C PHE A 21 5.46 7.58 4.52
N ASP A 22 6.51 7.63 5.32
CA ASP A 22 7.83 7.13 4.91
C ASP A 22 7.85 5.62 4.66
N ALA A 23 7.17 4.84 5.50
CA ALA A 23 7.12 3.39 5.34
C ALA A 23 6.35 2.99 4.07
N ILE A 24 5.21 3.65 3.82
CA ILE A 24 4.41 3.40 2.62
C ILE A 24 5.19 3.82 1.37
N GLN A 25 5.80 5.00 1.36
CA GLN A 25 6.60 5.46 0.21
C GLN A 25 7.78 4.50 -0.06
N ARG A 26 8.48 4.02 0.97
CA ARG A 26 9.56 3.03 0.81
C ARG A 26 9.09 1.70 0.21
N MET A 27 7.88 1.25 0.56
CA MET A 27 7.30 0.06 -0.06
C MET A 27 7.05 0.30 -1.55
N LEU A 28 6.45 1.44 -1.91
CA LEU A 28 6.15 1.81 -3.29
C LEU A 28 7.42 2.04 -4.14
N ASP A 29 8.46 2.61 -3.54
CA ASP A 29 9.76 2.79 -4.19
C ASP A 29 10.38 1.44 -4.53
N TYR A 30 10.35 0.49 -3.59
CA TYR A 30 10.78 -0.88 -3.84
C TYR A 30 9.95 -1.53 -4.95
N ASP A 31 8.63 -1.37 -4.91
CA ASP A 31 7.71 -1.92 -5.91
C ASP A 31 8.08 -1.47 -7.32
N TYR A 32 8.30 -0.17 -7.48
CA TYR A 32 8.72 0.44 -8.73
C TYR A 32 10.09 -0.08 -9.18
N MET A 33 11.08 -0.11 -8.28
CA MET A 33 12.43 -0.58 -8.57
C MET A 33 12.47 -2.02 -9.10
N ILE A 34 11.59 -2.89 -8.60
CA ILE A 34 11.52 -4.29 -9.04
C ILE A 34 10.50 -4.54 -10.17
N GLY A 35 9.84 -3.48 -10.66
CA GLY A 35 8.86 -3.55 -11.75
C GLY A 35 7.56 -4.27 -11.39
N ARG A 36 7.10 -4.19 -10.14
CA ARG A 36 5.77 -4.72 -9.73
C ARG A 36 4.78 -3.60 -9.47
N ASN A 37 3.50 -3.87 -9.66
CA ASN A 37 2.43 -2.93 -9.29
C ASN A 37 2.50 -2.55 -7.79
N PRO A 38 1.98 -1.37 -7.40
CA PRO A 38 1.90 -0.94 -6.00
C PRO A 38 1.36 -2.03 -5.08
N SER A 39 2.13 -2.35 -4.05
CA SER A 39 1.79 -3.35 -3.05
C SER A 39 0.92 -2.78 -1.94
N VAL A 40 1.04 -1.49 -1.61
CA VAL A 40 0.12 -0.81 -0.71
C VAL A 40 -1.05 -0.27 -1.52
N VAL A 41 -2.25 -0.78 -1.25
CA VAL A 41 -3.46 -0.45 -2.02
C VAL A 41 -4.51 0.32 -1.21
N ALA A 42 -4.39 0.29 0.11
CA ALA A 42 -5.26 1.01 1.03
C ALA A 42 -4.55 1.29 2.35
N ILE A 43 -5.00 2.33 3.04
CA ILE A 43 -4.56 2.67 4.39
C ILE A 43 -5.78 2.66 5.30
N VAL A 44 -5.66 2.08 6.48
CA VAL A 44 -6.67 2.23 7.54
C VAL A 44 -6.16 3.26 8.53
N GLY A 45 -6.77 4.44 8.55
CA GLY A 45 -6.48 5.50 9.51
C GLY A 45 -7.71 5.73 10.39
N PRO A 46 -7.83 5.04 11.54
CA PRO A 46 -8.94 5.28 12.45
C PRO A 46 -8.98 6.76 12.83
N ASN A 47 -10.14 7.41 12.66
CA ASN A 47 -10.35 8.85 12.86
C ASN A 47 -9.63 9.79 11.87
N SER A 48 -9.08 9.26 10.76
CA SER A 48 -8.60 10.10 9.66
C SER A 48 -9.76 10.87 9.05
N GLN A 49 -9.58 12.18 8.83
CA GLN A 49 -10.48 13.02 8.04
C GLN A 49 -10.12 13.01 6.55
N ARG A 50 -8.97 12.42 6.18
CA ARG A 50 -8.54 12.26 4.79
C ARG A 50 -9.19 11.01 4.19
N ASN A 51 -9.65 11.15 2.95
CA ASN A 51 -10.15 10.05 2.11
C ASN A 51 -9.05 9.42 1.24
N PHE A 52 -7.98 10.16 0.96
CA PHE A 52 -6.85 9.72 0.15
C PHE A 52 -5.56 10.36 0.67
N GLU A 53 -4.43 9.72 0.40
CA GLU A 53 -3.11 10.31 0.53
C GLU A 53 -2.33 10.14 -0.78
N LYS A 54 -1.49 11.13 -1.08
CA LYS A 54 -0.70 11.14 -2.30
C LYS A 54 0.68 10.51 -2.07
N PHE A 55 1.06 9.61 -2.96
CA PHE A 55 2.38 9.00 -3.00
C PHE A 55 2.96 9.05 -4.41
N PHE A 56 4.25 8.74 -4.53
CA PHE A 56 4.91 8.51 -5.81
C PHE A 56 5.05 7.02 -6.10
N TYR A 57 4.88 6.66 -7.36
CA TYR A 57 5.27 5.37 -7.93
C TYR A 57 6.18 5.65 -9.12
N GLY A 58 7.49 5.60 -8.88
CA GLY A 58 8.48 6.19 -9.78
C GLY A 58 8.31 7.72 -9.84
N ASN A 59 8.13 8.25 -11.04
CA ASN A 59 7.88 9.68 -11.26
C ASN A 59 6.38 10.04 -11.35
N LYS A 60 5.48 9.07 -11.15
CA LYS A 60 4.03 9.26 -11.26
C LYS A 60 3.41 9.44 -9.88
N GLU A 61 2.59 10.47 -9.72
CA GLU A 61 1.75 10.62 -8.53
C GLU A 61 0.58 9.64 -8.56
N ILE A 62 0.34 8.95 -7.44
CA ILE A 62 -0.80 8.06 -7.22
C ILE A 62 -1.53 8.45 -5.93
N LEU A 63 -2.83 8.18 -5.88
CA LEU A 63 -3.65 8.36 -4.69
C LEU A 63 -3.95 7.00 -4.08
N ILE A 64 -3.64 6.83 -2.80
CA ILE A 64 -4.00 5.64 -2.03
C ILE A 64 -5.18 6.00 -1.12
N PRO A 65 -6.31 5.26 -1.18
CA PRO A 65 -7.46 5.53 -0.33
C PRO A 65 -7.14 5.31 1.14
N ILE A 66 -7.70 6.18 2.00
CA ILE A 66 -7.69 6.03 3.45
C ILE A 66 -9.11 5.71 3.91
N TYR A 67 -9.24 4.62 4.65
CA TYR A 67 -10.49 4.16 5.24
C TYR A 67 -10.45 4.33 6.76
N ASP A 68 -11.61 4.60 7.36
CA ASP A 68 -11.75 4.74 8.82
C ASP A 68 -11.73 3.40 9.57
N SER A 69 -11.86 2.29 8.86
CA SER A 69 -11.99 0.95 9.42
C SER A 69 -11.56 -0.12 8.42
N LEU A 70 -11.04 -1.23 8.94
CA LEU A 70 -10.60 -2.36 8.13
C LEU A 70 -11.72 -2.97 7.28
N LYS A 71 -12.97 -2.90 7.73
CA LYS A 71 -14.13 -3.43 6.98
C LYS A 71 -14.42 -2.66 5.70
N LYS A 72 -14.06 -1.37 5.65
CA LYS A 72 -14.29 -0.52 4.47
C LYS A 72 -13.08 -0.50 3.53
N ALA A 73 -11.90 -0.85 4.04
CA ALA A 73 -10.67 -1.00 3.27
C ALA A 73 -10.69 -2.27 2.42
#